data_AF-A0A2V3ZV06-F1
#
_entry.id   AF-A0A2V3ZV06-F1
#
_cell.length_a   1.000
_cell.length_b   1.000
_cell.length_c   1.000
_cell.angle_alpha   90.00
_cell.angle_beta   90.00
_cell.angle_gamma   90.00
#
_symmetry.space_group_name_H-M   'P 1'
#
loop_
_entity.id
_entity.type
_entity.pdbx_description
1 polymer ?
#
loop_
_entity_poly.entity_id
_entity_poly.type
_entity_poly.pdbx_seq_one_letter_code
_entity_poly.pdbx_strand_id
1 'polypeptide(L)'
;MKIYEKIRPFLFLKRDKKSVHYKNLKDGDKIEIDGKEYVKVRLQLVDSLDMNSAKTIDSLETENNFLAEQNIDLSDNLEELKIKVSLLEQLNHNLVHCNNKEATNVINTNVTIMKLESKIKKLSNLNKSYKNEFKQLAYQNNQLKEKLYKQDYDANHLIPNDHIQKKNKELTKAVELLNKKVTLLEQLNKNLANNKNIKNIKTLNRDNTIIKYKKEITRLNKLSKTYKDQSELQERQNKVLKIKLAKQLIKVKELQQDKHPLASLIE
;
A
#
# COMPACT_ATOMS: atom_id res chain seq x y z
N MET A 1 16.08 -52.75 12.09
CA MET A 1 14.97 -53.69 11.78
C MET A 1 15.62 -54.97 11.29
N LYS A 2 15.34 -56.11 11.95
CA LYS A 2 16.06 -57.39 11.78
C LYS A 2 15.67 -58.03 10.44
N ILE A 3 16.67 -58.41 9.65
CA ILE A 3 16.49 -59.20 8.43
C ILE A 3 16.23 -60.64 8.87
N TYR A 4 15.09 -61.19 8.47
CA TYR A 4 14.70 -62.54 8.80
C TYR A 4 15.63 -63.55 8.13
N GLU A 5 16.25 -64.37 8.98
CA GLU A 5 16.70 -65.72 8.66
C GLU A 5 15.53 -66.55 8.12
N LYS A 6 15.78 -67.29 7.03
CA LYS A 6 15.07 -68.45 6.44
C LYS A 6 15.21 -68.28 4.93
N ILE A 7 15.92 -69.14 4.20
CA ILE A 7 15.55 -70.54 3.94
C ILE A 7 16.83 -71.33 3.62
N ARG A 8 17.08 -72.41 4.37
CA ARG A 8 17.84 -73.57 3.86
C ARG A 8 16.82 -74.57 3.32
N PRO A 9 16.98 -75.13 2.12
CA PRO A 9 16.31 -76.37 1.79
C PRO A 9 17.20 -77.54 2.24
N PHE A 10 16.64 -78.33 3.14
CA PHE A 10 17.14 -79.62 3.55
C PHE A 10 17.15 -80.59 2.35
N LEU A 11 18.31 -81.17 2.04
CA LEU A 11 18.39 -82.44 1.32
C LEU A 11 17.93 -83.56 2.27
N PHE A 12 16.64 -83.89 2.24
CA PHE A 12 16.15 -85.18 2.74
C PHE A 12 15.84 -86.09 1.54
N LEU A 13 16.84 -86.87 1.10
CA LEU A 13 16.57 -88.11 0.38
C LEU A 13 15.79 -89.03 1.32
N LYS A 14 14.46 -89.11 1.13
CA LYS A 14 13.63 -90.11 1.82
C LYS A 14 13.99 -91.49 1.28
N ARG A 15 14.43 -92.37 2.18
CA ARG A 15 14.74 -93.78 1.92
C ARG A 15 13.53 -94.55 1.37
N ASP A 16 13.86 -95.46 0.45
CA ASP A 16 13.06 -96.44 -0.30
C ASP A 16 11.68 -96.79 0.29
N LYS A 17 10.63 -96.44 -0.47
CA LYS A 17 9.33 -97.11 -0.35
C LYS A 17 9.43 -98.46 -1.06
N LYS A 18 9.11 -99.54 -0.35
CA LYS A 18 9.00 -100.90 -0.89
C LYS A 18 8.22 -100.89 -2.21
N SER A 19 8.87 -101.39 -3.26
CA SER A 19 8.34 -101.51 -4.62
C SER A 19 6.89 -102.02 -4.61
N VAL A 20 6.02 -101.32 -5.34
CA VAL A 20 4.60 -101.67 -5.50
C VAL A 20 4.44 -103.02 -6.19
N HIS A 21 5.45 -103.48 -6.96
CA HIS A 21 5.41 -104.71 -7.76
C HIS A 21 5.30 -106.02 -6.97
N TYR A 22 5.50 -105.99 -5.65
CA TYR A 22 5.46 -107.19 -4.79
C TYR A 22 4.32 -107.20 -3.77
N LYS A 23 3.40 -106.22 -3.81
CA LYS A 23 2.31 -106.12 -2.83
C LYS A 23 1.30 -107.29 -2.89
N ASN A 24 1.18 -107.97 -4.03
CA ASN A 24 0.13 -108.97 -4.26
C ASN A 24 0.60 -110.44 -4.07
N LEU A 25 1.82 -110.68 -3.58
CA LEU A 25 2.36 -112.03 -3.40
C LEU A 25 1.74 -112.80 -2.22
N LYS A 26 1.01 -112.14 -1.33
CA LYS A 26 0.40 -112.78 -0.14
C LYS A 26 -0.84 -113.63 -0.46
N ASP A 27 -1.56 -113.30 -1.53
CA ASP A 27 -2.86 -113.89 -1.88
C ASP A 27 -2.79 -114.81 -3.11
N GLY A 28 -1.60 -115.16 -3.58
CA GLY A 28 -1.40 -116.01 -4.77
C GLY A 28 -1.57 -117.49 -4.47
N ASP A 29 -1.98 -118.26 -5.50
CA ASP A 29 -2.11 -119.72 -5.43
C ASP A 29 -0.82 -120.38 -4.96
N LYS A 30 -0.90 -121.15 -3.88
CA LYS A 30 0.25 -121.82 -3.27
C LYS A 30 0.37 -123.27 -3.73
N ILE A 31 1.60 -123.72 -3.90
CA ILE A 31 1.97 -125.08 -4.25
C ILE A 31 3.01 -125.57 -3.25
N GLU A 32 2.96 -126.86 -2.90
CA GLU A 32 3.90 -127.46 -1.95
C GLU A 32 4.91 -128.34 -2.71
N ILE A 33 6.20 -128.14 -2.43
CA ILE A 33 7.31 -128.92 -3.00
C ILE A 33 8.23 -129.30 -1.83
N ASP A 34 8.49 -130.60 -1.65
CA ASP A 34 9.34 -131.15 -0.58
C ASP A 34 8.98 -130.64 0.84
N GLY A 35 7.68 -130.54 1.14
CA GLY A 35 7.16 -130.13 2.45
C GLY A 35 7.27 -128.63 2.76
N LYS A 36 7.59 -127.80 1.75
CA LYS A 36 7.64 -126.33 1.87
C LYS A 36 6.65 -125.68 0.91
N GLU A 37 5.97 -124.65 1.42
CA GLU A 37 4.92 -123.92 0.70
C GLU A 37 5.53 -122.79 -0.16
N TYR A 38 5.24 -122.80 -1.46
CA TYR A 38 5.72 -121.81 -2.45
C TYR A 38 4.52 -121.15 -3.15
N VAL A 39 4.62 -119.87 -3.49
CA VAL A 39 3.56 -119.16 -4.25
C VAL A 39 3.83 -119.33 -5.75
N LYS A 40 2.83 -119.83 -6.50
CA LYS A 40 2.89 -120.00 -7.95
C LYS A 40 2.70 -118.65 -8.64
N VAL A 41 3.78 -118.13 -9.21
CA VAL A 41 3.76 -116.88 -9.98
C VAL A 41 3.70 -117.22 -11.47
N ARG A 42 2.61 -116.85 -12.17
CA ARG A 42 2.57 -116.88 -13.64
C ARG A 42 3.33 -115.67 -14.17
N LEU A 43 4.49 -115.90 -14.80
CA LEU A 43 5.22 -114.88 -15.52
C LEU A 43 4.51 -114.62 -16.86
N GLN A 44 3.62 -113.62 -16.90
CA GLN A 44 3.24 -113.01 -18.18
C GLN A 44 4.42 -112.13 -18.61
N LEU A 45 5.08 -112.50 -19.71
CA LEU A 45 6.00 -111.62 -20.43
C LEU A 45 5.17 -110.52 -21.08
N VAL A 46 4.78 -109.52 -20.29
CA VAL A 46 4.54 -108.17 -20.77
C VAL A 46 5.94 -107.59 -21.00
N ASP A 47 6.22 -107.00 -22.16
CA ASP A 47 7.49 -106.34 -22.49
C ASP A 47 8.00 -105.54 -21.30
N SER A 48 8.81 -106.20 -20.48
CA SER A 48 9.22 -105.69 -19.20
C SER A 48 10.42 -104.84 -19.49
N LEU A 49 10.19 -103.53 -19.60
CA LEU A 49 11.25 -102.54 -19.41
C LEU A 49 12.11 -103.02 -18.24
N ASP A 50 13.41 -103.23 -18.50
CA ASP A 50 14.35 -103.68 -17.49
C ASP A 50 14.14 -102.88 -16.20
N MET A 51 14.29 -103.52 -15.03
CA MET A 51 14.00 -102.88 -13.73
C MET A 51 14.73 -101.52 -13.55
N ASN A 52 15.81 -101.31 -14.28
CA ASN A 52 16.53 -100.04 -14.37
C ASN A 52 15.75 -98.97 -15.16
N SER A 53 15.17 -99.32 -16.32
CA SER A 53 14.41 -98.40 -17.17
C SER A 53 13.13 -97.91 -16.48
N ALA A 54 12.40 -98.78 -15.77
CA ALA A 54 11.21 -98.38 -15.01
C ALA A 54 11.57 -97.36 -13.90
N LYS A 55 12.67 -97.58 -13.17
CA LYS A 55 13.18 -96.63 -12.17
C LYS A 55 13.63 -95.30 -12.80
N THR A 56 14.23 -95.35 -13.99
CA THR A 56 14.65 -94.14 -14.71
C THR A 56 13.43 -93.33 -15.16
N ILE A 57 12.38 -93.98 -15.65
CA ILE A 57 11.12 -93.32 -16.03
C ILE A 57 10.48 -92.65 -14.81
N ASP A 58 10.32 -93.38 -13.70
CA ASP A 58 9.77 -92.80 -12.46
C ASP A 58 10.60 -91.60 -11.98
N SER A 59 11.93 -91.68 -12.03
CA SER A 59 12.82 -90.57 -11.66
C SER A 59 12.61 -89.36 -12.58
N LEU A 60 12.56 -89.58 -13.89
CA LEU A 60 12.32 -88.52 -14.88
C LEU A 60 10.95 -87.89 -14.71
N GLU A 61 9.90 -88.66 -14.44
CA GLU A 61 8.56 -88.14 -14.17
C GLU A 61 8.53 -87.28 -12.90
N THR A 62 9.21 -87.72 -11.83
CA THR A 62 9.31 -86.91 -10.61
C THR A 62 10.10 -85.61 -10.81
N GLU A 63 11.19 -85.65 -11.58
CA GLU A 63 11.99 -84.48 -11.91
C GLU A 63 11.24 -83.52 -12.82
N ASN A 64 10.48 -84.03 -13.80
CA ASN A 64 9.68 -83.22 -14.70
C ASN A 64 8.53 -82.52 -13.95
N ASN A 65 7.87 -83.21 -13.02
CA ASN A 65 6.86 -82.60 -12.15
C ASN A 65 7.46 -81.50 -11.26
N PHE A 66 8.64 -81.73 -10.68
CA PHE A 66 9.34 -80.73 -9.89
C PHE A 66 9.76 -79.50 -10.70
N LEU A 67 10.28 -79.70 -11.91
CA LEU A 67 10.64 -78.60 -12.81
C LEU A 67 9.40 -77.83 -13.29
N ALA A 68 8.26 -78.50 -13.50
CA ALA A 68 7.00 -77.86 -13.85
C ALA A 68 6.50 -76.95 -12.72
N GLU A 69 6.54 -77.42 -11.47
CA GLU A 69 6.21 -76.60 -10.28
C GLU A 69 7.12 -75.37 -10.18
N GLN A 70 8.44 -75.54 -10.33
CA GLN A 70 9.38 -74.42 -10.33
C GLN A 70 9.11 -73.41 -11.45
N ASN A 71 8.69 -73.87 -12.62
CA ASN A 71 8.42 -72.99 -13.75
C ASN A 71 7.14 -72.16 -13.52
N ILE A 72 6.13 -72.75 -12.88
CA ILE A 72 4.92 -72.02 -12.44
C ILE A 72 5.31 -70.94 -11.42
N ASP A 73 6.07 -71.30 -10.39
CA ASP A 73 6.53 -70.35 -9.37
C ASP A 73 7.36 -69.21 -9.99
N LEU A 74 8.25 -69.52 -10.94
CA LEU A 74 9.05 -68.53 -11.66
C LEU A 74 8.17 -67.60 -12.51
N SER A 75 7.16 -68.14 -13.17
CA SER A 75 6.20 -67.36 -13.97
C SER A 75 5.38 -66.41 -13.10
N ASP A 76 4.89 -66.88 -11.96
CA ASP A 76 4.13 -66.07 -11.01
C ASP A 76 4.99 -64.95 -10.42
N ASN A 77 6.24 -65.26 -10.04
CA ASN A 77 7.20 -64.25 -9.58
C ASN A 77 7.50 -63.20 -10.66
N LEU A 78 7.61 -63.62 -11.92
CA LEU A 78 7.87 -62.71 -13.04
C LEU A 78 6.69 -61.74 -13.24
N GLU A 79 5.46 -62.23 -13.11
CA GLU A 79 4.27 -61.38 -13.24
C GLU A 79 4.13 -60.41 -12.07
N GLU A 80 4.42 -60.85 -10.83
CA GLU A 80 4.46 -59.96 -9.67
C GLU A 80 5.52 -58.85 -9.83
N LEU A 81 6.69 -59.18 -10.36
CA LEU A 81 7.75 -58.22 -10.64
C LEU A 81 7.34 -57.21 -11.71
N LYS A 82 6.66 -57.63 -12.78
CA LYS A 82 6.12 -56.70 -13.80
C LYS A 82 5.12 -55.71 -13.19
N ILE A 83 4.23 -56.18 -12.31
CA ILE A 83 3.27 -55.31 -11.63
C ILE A 83 4.02 -54.27 -10.77
N LYS A 84 5.05 -54.69 -10.04
CA LYS A 84 5.89 -53.79 -9.23
C LYS A 84 6.62 -52.75 -10.08
N VAL A 85 7.16 -53.14 -11.25
CA VAL A 85 7.80 -52.21 -12.19
C VAL A 85 6.80 -51.17 -12.69
N SER A 86 5.61 -51.59 -13.12
CA SER A 86 4.55 -50.68 -13.57
C SER A 86 4.14 -49.68 -12.48
N LEU A 87 3.99 -50.14 -11.24
CA LEU A 87 3.71 -49.26 -10.08
C LEU A 87 4.84 -48.26 -9.83
N LEU A 88 6.10 -48.67 -9.95
CA LEU A 88 7.26 -47.78 -9.80
C LEU A 88 7.33 -46.74 -10.92
N GLU A 89 7.02 -47.11 -12.16
CA GLU A 89 6.95 -46.18 -13.29
C GLU A 89 5.85 -45.13 -13.09
N GLN A 90 4.67 -45.55 -12.64
CA GLN A 90 3.58 -44.64 -12.29
C GLN A 90 3.95 -43.70 -11.15
N LEU A 91 4.61 -44.21 -10.09
CA LEU A 91 5.08 -43.40 -8.99
C LEU A 91 6.10 -42.35 -9.47
N ASN A 92 7.06 -42.77 -10.29
CA ASN A 92 8.09 -41.88 -10.82
C ASN A 92 7.49 -40.77 -11.68
N HIS A 93 6.54 -41.10 -12.56
CA HIS A 93 5.82 -40.12 -13.36
C HIS A 93 5.09 -39.08 -12.49
N ASN A 94 4.42 -39.53 -11.43
CA ASN A 94 3.70 -38.66 -10.49
C ASN A 94 4.65 -37.73 -9.73
N LEU A 95 5.80 -38.24 -9.27
CA LEU A 95 6.82 -37.44 -8.59
C LEU A 95 7.39 -36.34 -9.50
N VAL A 96 7.73 -36.67 -10.75
CA VAL A 96 8.22 -35.69 -11.72
C VAL A 96 7.17 -34.63 -12.03
N HIS A 97 5.89 -35.02 -12.19
CA HIS A 97 4.83 -34.07 -12.42
C HIS A 97 4.62 -33.11 -11.24
N CYS A 98 4.60 -33.62 -10.00
CA CYS A 98 4.45 -32.78 -8.80
C CYS A 98 5.61 -31.77 -8.68
N ASN A 99 6.85 -32.21 -8.90
CA ASN A 99 8.03 -31.35 -8.81
C ASN A 99 8.00 -30.20 -9.85
N ASN A 100 7.58 -30.50 -11.08
CA ASN A 100 7.41 -29.47 -12.13
C ASN A 100 6.30 -28.46 -11.79
N LYS A 101 5.18 -28.92 -11.22
CA LYS A 101 4.09 -28.03 -10.75
C LYS A 101 4.57 -27.10 -9.64
N GLU A 102 5.29 -27.64 -8.65
CA GLU A 102 5.87 -26.84 -7.56
C GLU A 102 6.87 -25.79 -8.07
N ALA A 103 7.77 -26.17 -8.99
CA ALA A 103 8.71 -25.23 -9.61
C ALA A 103 7.97 -24.08 -10.34
N THR A 104 6.93 -24.38 -11.11
CA THR A 104 6.12 -23.34 -11.77
C THR A 104 5.38 -22.44 -10.78
N ASN A 105 4.89 -22.99 -9.66
CA ASN A 105 4.25 -22.21 -8.62
C ASN A 105 5.23 -21.25 -7.95
N VAL A 106 6.47 -21.69 -7.66
CA VAL A 106 7.53 -20.85 -7.10
C VAL A 106 7.93 -19.72 -8.05
N ILE A 107 8.02 -19.98 -9.36
CA ILE A 107 8.30 -18.93 -10.36
C ILE A 107 7.16 -17.90 -10.37
N ASN A 108 5.91 -18.36 -10.37
CA ASN A 108 4.74 -17.48 -10.38
C ASN A 108 4.63 -16.63 -9.10
N THR A 109 4.93 -17.19 -7.93
CA THR A 109 4.95 -16.44 -6.66
C THR A 109 6.07 -15.40 -6.68
N ASN A 110 7.27 -15.74 -7.16
CA ASN A 110 8.38 -14.78 -7.29
C ASN A 110 8.02 -13.60 -8.22
N VAL A 111 7.41 -13.87 -9.38
CA VAL A 111 6.93 -12.80 -10.29
C VAL A 111 5.88 -11.93 -9.59
N THR A 112 4.99 -12.53 -8.82
CA THR A 112 3.96 -11.80 -8.06
C THR A 112 4.57 -10.93 -6.96
N ILE A 113 5.56 -11.45 -6.24
CA ILE A 113 6.33 -10.71 -5.22
C ILE A 113 7.02 -9.50 -5.86
N MET A 114 7.74 -9.68 -6.97
CA MET A 114 8.39 -8.56 -7.67
C MET A 114 7.40 -7.48 -8.11
N LYS A 115 6.22 -7.87 -8.61
CA LYS A 115 5.15 -6.92 -8.97
C LYS A 115 4.68 -6.14 -7.74
N LEU A 116 4.45 -6.81 -6.61
CA LEU A 116 4.02 -6.17 -5.36
C LEU A 116 5.09 -5.23 -4.80
N GLU A 117 6.36 -5.63 -4.79
CA GLU A 117 7.47 -4.78 -4.36
C GLU A 117 7.57 -3.51 -5.21
N SER A 118 7.41 -3.63 -6.53
CA SER A 118 7.38 -2.47 -7.43
C SER A 118 6.23 -1.51 -7.09
N LYS A 119 5.05 -2.05 -6.75
CA LYS A 119 3.88 -1.27 -6.34
C LYS A 119 4.10 -0.58 -4.99
N ILE A 120 4.68 -1.29 -4.03
CA ILE A 120 5.07 -0.74 -2.72
C ILE A 120 6.06 0.41 -2.90
N LYS A 121 7.08 0.24 -3.76
CA LYS A 121 8.06 1.29 -4.04
C LYS A 121 7.41 2.54 -4.65
N LYS A 122 6.48 2.37 -5.61
CA LYS A 122 5.70 3.49 -6.18
C LYS A 122 4.86 4.21 -5.13
N LEU A 123 4.14 3.47 -4.29
CA LEU A 123 3.32 4.03 -3.21
C LEU A 123 4.17 4.76 -2.15
N SER A 124 5.34 4.21 -1.81
CA SER A 124 6.29 4.84 -0.89
C SER A 124 6.80 6.17 -1.42
N ASN A 125 7.13 6.25 -2.72
CA ASN A 125 7.54 7.49 -3.37
C ASN A 125 6.41 8.53 -3.39
N LEU A 126 5.18 8.12 -3.72
CA LEU A 126 4.00 8.99 -3.67
C LEU A 126 3.77 9.54 -2.25
N ASN A 127 3.86 8.69 -1.23
CA ASN A 127 3.72 9.11 0.17
C ASN A 127 4.78 10.14 0.58
N LYS A 128 6.04 9.96 0.14
CA LYS A 128 7.09 10.97 0.35
C LYS A 128 6.75 12.30 -0.32
N SER A 129 6.24 12.27 -1.55
CA SER A 129 5.80 13.46 -2.28
C SER A 129 4.69 14.21 -1.53
N TYR A 130 3.62 13.50 -1.14
CA TYR A 130 2.51 14.10 -0.40
C TYR A 130 2.93 14.66 0.96
N LYS A 131 3.86 14.01 1.67
CA LYS A 131 4.41 14.55 2.92
C LYS A 131 5.15 15.88 2.70
N ASN A 132 5.88 16.02 1.59
CA ASN A 132 6.57 17.26 1.27
C ASN A 132 5.59 18.36 0.87
N GLU A 133 4.58 18.03 0.06
CA GLU A 133 3.52 18.96 -0.34
C GLU A 133 2.72 19.45 0.87
N PHE A 134 2.38 18.55 1.80
CA PHE A 134 1.71 18.92 3.05
C PHE A 134 2.53 19.91 3.89
N LYS A 135 3.85 19.71 4.00
CA LYS A 135 4.75 20.65 4.68
C LYS A 135 4.78 22.02 3.99
N GLN A 136 4.81 22.05 2.66
CA GLN A 136 4.78 23.30 1.90
C GLN A 136 3.45 24.05 2.10
N LEU A 137 2.32 23.34 2.02
CA LEU A 137 1.00 23.92 2.25
C LEU A 137 0.85 24.43 3.69
N ALA A 138 1.34 23.69 4.69
CA ALA A 138 1.35 24.13 6.07
C ALA A 138 2.16 25.44 6.26
N TYR A 139 3.32 25.52 5.61
CA TYR A 139 4.14 26.74 5.62
C TYR A 139 3.43 27.93 4.97
N GLN A 140 2.84 27.73 3.79
CA GLN A 140 2.07 28.77 3.09
C GLN A 140 0.86 29.23 3.91
N ASN A 141 0.16 28.31 4.57
CA ASN A 141 -0.97 28.63 5.43
C ASN A 141 -0.54 29.50 6.63
N ASN A 142 0.58 29.18 7.26
CA ASN A 142 1.14 30.01 8.33
C ASN A 142 1.50 31.42 7.84
N GLN A 143 2.14 31.55 6.67
CA GLN A 143 2.42 32.87 6.08
C GLN A 143 1.15 33.67 5.79
N LEU A 144 0.08 33.02 5.32
CA LEU A 144 -1.20 33.68 5.06
C LEU A 144 -1.87 34.12 6.36
N LYS A 145 -1.83 33.30 7.42
CA LYS A 145 -2.33 33.69 8.75
C LYS A 145 -1.61 34.92 9.30
N GLU A 146 -0.29 34.99 9.18
CA GLU A 146 0.48 36.17 9.60
C GLU A 146 0.09 37.42 8.80
N LYS A 147 -0.11 37.30 7.49
CA LYS A 147 -0.59 38.40 6.65
C LYS A 147 -1.99 38.87 7.06
N LEU A 148 -2.88 37.93 7.36
CA LEU A 148 -4.24 38.23 7.78
C LEU A 148 -4.25 38.94 9.14
N TYR A 149 -3.44 38.46 10.10
CA TYR A 149 -3.27 39.12 11.38
C TYR A 149 -2.77 40.57 11.25
N LYS A 150 -1.79 40.82 10.37
CA LYS A 150 -1.32 42.19 10.09
C LYS A 150 -2.42 43.06 9.50
N GLN A 151 -3.21 42.53 8.58
CA GLN A 151 -4.33 43.27 7.98
C GLN A 151 -5.43 43.59 9.00
N ASP A 152 -5.76 42.67 9.89
CA ASP A 152 -6.73 42.90 10.96
C ASP A 152 -6.20 43.93 11.98
N TYR A 153 -4.91 43.88 12.31
CA TYR A 153 -4.26 44.88 13.15
C TYR A 153 -4.34 46.27 12.53
N ASP A 154 -3.97 46.40 11.25
CA ASP A 154 -4.04 47.66 10.51
C ASP A 154 -5.49 48.16 10.43
N ALA A 155 -6.46 47.27 10.19
CA ALA A 155 -7.88 47.61 10.13
C ALA A 155 -8.41 48.17 11.46
N ASN A 156 -8.03 47.56 12.59
CA ASN A 156 -8.42 47.99 13.93
C ASN A 156 -7.70 49.26 14.41
N HIS A 157 -6.63 49.68 13.72
CA HIS A 157 -5.85 50.88 14.04
C HIS A 157 -5.99 52.00 13.01
N LEU A 158 -6.83 51.81 11.99
CA LEU A 158 -7.33 52.90 11.17
C LEU A 158 -8.19 53.82 12.03
N ILE A 159 -7.61 54.94 12.46
CA ILE A 159 -8.30 56.00 13.17
C ILE A 159 -9.50 56.45 12.30
N PRO A 160 -10.74 56.45 12.83
CA PRO A 160 -11.91 56.82 12.07
C PRO A 160 -11.77 58.25 11.52
N ASN A 161 -12.04 58.39 10.21
CA ASN A 161 -11.97 59.63 9.42
C ASN A 161 -12.68 60.83 10.07
N ASP A 162 -13.66 60.56 10.94
CA ASP A 162 -14.39 61.55 11.72
C ASP A 162 -13.50 62.42 12.62
N HIS A 163 -12.41 61.90 13.16
CA HIS A 163 -11.58 62.67 14.10
C HIS A 163 -10.80 63.78 13.40
N ILE A 164 -10.28 63.51 12.20
CA ILE A 164 -9.52 64.48 11.40
C ILE A 164 -10.47 65.52 10.80
N GLN A 165 -11.64 65.09 10.31
CA GLN A 165 -12.66 66.01 9.81
C GLN A 165 -13.23 66.93 10.90
N LYS A 166 -13.46 66.44 12.12
CA LYS A 166 -13.88 67.27 13.26
C LYS A 166 -12.82 68.31 13.62
N LYS A 167 -11.55 67.92 13.73
CA LYS A 167 -10.44 68.86 14.00
C LYS A 167 -10.30 69.92 12.91
N ASN A 168 -10.46 69.55 11.63
CA ASN A 168 -10.44 70.51 10.53
C ASN A 168 -11.59 71.52 10.63
N LYS A 169 -12.83 71.07 10.89
CA LYS A 169 -13.97 71.98 11.08
C LYS A 169 -13.77 72.95 12.24
N GLU A 170 -13.21 72.48 13.35
CA GLU A 170 -12.88 73.35 14.50
C GLU A 170 -11.80 74.38 14.14
N LEU A 171 -10.77 73.97 13.41
CA LEU A 171 -9.70 74.87 12.96
C LEU A 171 -10.23 75.94 12.01
N THR A 172 -11.10 75.58 11.05
CA THR A 172 -11.70 76.53 10.11
C THR A 172 -12.54 77.59 10.84
N LYS A 173 -13.35 77.18 11.83
CA LYS A 173 -14.12 78.12 12.67
C LYS A 173 -13.22 79.07 13.46
N ALA A 174 -12.10 78.58 13.99
CA ALA A 174 -11.14 79.41 14.70
C ALA A 174 -10.48 80.46 13.79
N VAL A 175 -10.12 80.07 12.56
CA VAL A 175 -9.56 80.99 11.54
C VAL A 175 -10.57 82.06 11.16
N GLU A 176 -11.83 81.70 10.92
CA GLU A 176 -12.90 82.67 10.61
C GLU A 176 -13.09 83.69 11.74
N LEU A 177 -13.07 83.24 12.99
CA LEU A 177 -13.24 84.10 14.16
C LEU A 177 -12.05 85.05 14.33
N LEU A 178 -10.82 84.58 14.10
CA LEU A 178 -9.63 85.43 14.12
C LEU A 178 -9.63 86.45 12.98
N ASN A 179 -10.04 86.05 11.78
CA ASN A 179 -10.18 86.96 10.64
C ASN A 179 -11.15 88.10 10.99
N LYS A 180 -12.34 87.78 11.52
CA LYS A 180 -13.32 88.79 11.97
C LYS A 180 -12.74 89.77 13.00
N LYS A 181 -11.97 89.25 13.98
CA LYS A 181 -11.30 90.10 14.98
C LYS A 181 -10.25 91.02 14.35
N VAL A 182 -9.46 90.53 13.40
CA VAL A 182 -8.49 91.34 12.67
C VAL A 182 -9.20 92.44 11.88
N THR A 183 -10.26 92.11 11.14
CA THR A 183 -11.02 93.12 10.37
C THR A 183 -11.60 94.21 11.26
N LEU A 184 -12.16 93.85 12.42
CA LEU A 184 -12.68 94.80 13.41
C LEU A 184 -11.58 95.71 13.99
N LEU A 185 -10.41 95.13 14.32
CA LEU A 185 -9.27 95.90 14.83
C LEU A 185 -8.70 96.85 13.77
N GLU A 186 -8.63 96.42 12.51
CA GLU A 186 -8.21 97.27 11.39
C GLU A 186 -9.19 98.42 11.15
N GLN A 187 -10.50 98.18 11.24
CA GLN A 187 -11.53 99.22 11.18
C GLN A 187 -11.42 100.21 12.34
N LEU A 188 -11.22 99.73 13.57
CA LEU A 188 -11.02 100.59 14.75
C LEU A 188 -9.75 101.44 14.63
N ASN A 189 -8.66 100.87 14.11
CA ASN A 189 -7.42 101.63 13.88
C ASN A 189 -7.61 102.70 12.80
N LYS A 190 -8.33 102.42 11.70
CA LYS A 190 -8.71 103.43 10.70
C LYS A 190 -9.56 104.56 11.32
N ASN A 191 -10.56 104.21 12.12
CA ASN A 191 -11.45 105.19 12.75
C ASN A 191 -10.72 106.08 13.78
N LEU A 192 -9.73 105.54 14.49
CA LEU A 192 -8.90 106.31 15.43
C LEU A 192 -7.78 107.10 14.75
N ALA A 193 -7.24 106.62 13.62
CA ALA A 193 -6.35 107.41 12.78
C ALA A 193 -7.03 108.69 12.25
N ASN A 194 -8.37 108.71 12.15
CA ASN A 194 -9.14 109.89 11.80
C ASN A 194 -9.36 110.86 12.98
N ASN A 195 -9.14 110.41 14.23
CA ASN A 195 -9.32 111.21 15.44
C ASN A 195 -7.95 111.69 15.96
N LYS A 196 -7.59 112.96 15.70
CA LYS A 196 -6.19 113.45 15.70
C LYS A 196 -5.45 113.48 17.05
N ASN A 197 -6.06 113.12 18.20
CA ASN A 197 -5.48 113.42 19.52
C ASN A 197 -5.10 112.25 20.45
N ILE A 198 -5.07 110.98 20.02
CA ILE A 198 -4.60 109.86 20.87
C ILE A 198 -3.77 108.86 20.05
N LYS A 199 -2.61 109.29 19.51
CA LYS A 199 -2.14 108.66 18.27
C LYS A 199 -0.93 107.72 18.30
N ASN A 200 -0.08 107.64 19.33
CA ASN A 200 1.16 106.85 19.16
C ASN A 200 1.30 105.63 20.07
N ILE A 201 0.87 105.66 21.34
CA ILE A 201 1.11 104.52 22.26
C ILE A 201 0.00 103.46 22.17
N LYS A 202 -1.29 103.86 22.03
CA LYS A 202 -2.42 102.91 21.92
C LYS A 202 -2.51 102.24 20.55
N THR A 203 -2.06 102.90 19.49
CA THR A 203 -1.98 102.39 18.11
C THR A 203 -0.85 101.37 17.96
N LEU A 204 0.35 101.66 18.47
CA LEU A 204 1.50 100.75 18.43
C LEU A 204 1.20 99.38 19.09
N ASN A 205 0.56 99.37 20.26
CA ASN A 205 0.16 98.13 20.94
C ASN A 205 -0.89 97.34 20.14
N ARG A 206 -1.78 98.03 19.41
CA ARG A 206 -2.80 97.39 18.56
C ARG A 206 -2.20 96.88 17.26
N ASP A 207 -1.31 97.64 16.63
CA ASP A 207 -0.60 97.22 15.42
C ASP A 207 0.28 95.99 15.71
N ASN A 208 0.94 95.94 16.87
CA ASN A 208 1.66 94.75 17.34
C ASN A 208 0.71 93.55 17.55
N THR A 209 -0.50 93.78 18.05
CA THR A 209 -1.52 92.74 18.22
C THR A 209 -2.06 92.25 16.87
N ILE A 210 -2.28 93.15 15.91
CA ILE A 210 -2.68 92.83 14.54
C ILE A 210 -1.58 92.01 13.85
N ILE A 211 -0.30 92.41 13.99
CA ILE A 211 0.84 91.66 13.44
C ILE A 211 0.90 90.25 14.06
N LYS A 212 0.70 90.12 15.38
CA LYS A 212 0.63 88.82 16.06
C LYS A 212 -0.49 87.95 15.50
N TYR A 213 -1.69 88.50 15.32
CA TYR A 213 -2.82 87.75 14.73
C TYR A 213 -2.60 87.41 13.25
N LYS A 214 -2.00 88.30 12.44
CA LYS A 214 -1.66 88.00 11.04
C LYS A 214 -0.64 86.87 10.92
N LYS A 215 0.37 86.85 11.80
CA LYS A 215 1.33 85.74 11.88
C LYS A 215 0.64 84.43 12.25
N GLU A 216 -0.28 84.46 13.22
CA GLU A 216 -1.03 83.28 13.63
C GLU A 216 -2.00 82.80 12.53
N ILE A 217 -2.69 83.71 11.84
CA ILE A 217 -3.52 83.38 10.67
C ILE A 217 -2.68 82.70 9.58
N THR A 218 -1.48 83.22 9.30
CA THR A 218 -0.57 82.61 8.31
C THR A 218 -0.14 81.21 8.75
N ARG A 219 0.15 81.02 10.05
CA ARG A 219 0.48 79.70 10.62
C ARG A 219 -0.69 78.72 10.51
N LEU A 220 -1.89 79.16 10.89
CA LEU A 220 -3.11 78.35 10.84
C LEU A 220 -3.53 78.01 9.41
N ASN A 221 -3.36 78.92 8.45
CA ASN A 221 -3.62 78.64 7.03
C ASN A 221 -2.65 77.60 6.47
N LYS A 222 -1.36 77.68 6.81
CA LYS A 222 -0.39 76.63 6.45
C LYS A 222 -0.81 75.28 7.03
N LEU A 223 -1.18 75.26 8.31
CA LEU A 223 -1.62 74.05 8.99
C LEU A 223 -2.92 73.47 8.40
N SER A 224 -3.89 74.33 8.08
CA SER A 224 -5.14 73.95 7.42
C SER A 224 -4.89 73.35 6.04
N LYS A 225 -3.96 73.92 5.27
CA LYS A 225 -3.55 73.37 3.98
C LYS A 225 -2.93 71.98 4.15
N THR A 226 -2.02 71.80 5.10
CA THR A 226 -1.42 70.49 5.40
C THR A 226 -2.48 69.43 5.74
N TYR A 227 -3.47 69.78 6.57
CA TYR A 227 -4.54 68.83 6.91
C TYR A 227 -5.48 68.54 5.74
N LYS A 228 -5.73 69.52 4.87
CA LYS A 228 -6.50 69.30 3.64
C LYS A 228 -5.76 68.33 2.71
N ASP A 229 -4.47 68.55 2.49
CA ASP A 229 -3.63 67.69 1.66
C ASP A 229 -3.56 66.26 2.23
N GLN A 230 -3.46 66.12 3.56
CA GLN A 230 -3.52 64.81 4.24
C GLN A 230 -4.87 64.11 4.05
N SER A 231 -5.98 64.86 4.18
CA SER A 231 -7.33 64.31 3.96
C SER A 231 -7.52 63.83 2.52
N GLU A 232 -7.07 64.60 1.53
CA GLU A 232 -7.14 64.22 0.12
C GLU A 232 -6.27 62.98 -0.19
N LEU A 233 -5.07 62.90 0.39
CA LEU A 233 -4.22 61.72 0.26
C LEU A 233 -4.89 60.47 0.84
N GLN A 234 -5.49 60.60 2.02
CA GLN A 234 -6.18 59.50 2.69
C GLN A 234 -7.44 59.05 1.93
N GLU A 235 -8.20 59.98 1.34
CA GLU A 235 -9.31 59.63 0.45
C GLU A 235 -8.86 58.86 -0.79
N ARG A 236 -7.74 59.25 -1.40
CA ARG A 236 -7.17 58.50 -2.54
C ARG A 236 -6.76 57.08 -2.12
N GLN A 237 -6.11 56.93 -0.97
CA GLN A 237 -5.74 55.61 -0.44
C GLN A 237 -6.98 54.74 -0.18
N ASN A 238 -8.02 55.30 0.43
CA ASN A 238 -9.28 54.60 0.68
C ASN A 238 -9.98 54.15 -0.61
N LYS A 239 -9.98 54.97 -1.67
CA LYS A 239 -10.50 54.56 -2.99
C LYS A 239 -9.75 53.36 -3.55
N VAL A 240 -8.41 53.38 -3.47
CA VAL A 240 -7.57 52.26 -3.92
C VAL A 240 -7.86 50.99 -3.11
N LEU A 241 -8.00 51.10 -1.79
CA LEU A 241 -8.32 49.97 -0.93
C LEU A 241 -9.70 49.38 -1.23
N LYS A 242 -10.72 50.22 -1.44
CA LYS A 242 -12.06 49.76 -1.85
C LYS A 242 -12.03 48.98 -3.17
N ILE A 243 -11.26 49.45 -4.15
CA ILE A 243 -11.08 48.72 -5.43
C ILE A 243 -10.37 47.38 -5.20
N LYS A 244 -9.32 47.34 -4.38
CA LYS A 244 -8.62 46.09 -4.05
C LYS A 244 -9.52 45.08 -3.35
N LEU A 245 -10.33 45.54 -2.38
CA LEU A 245 -11.29 44.70 -1.66
C LEU A 245 -12.34 44.13 -2.63
N ALA A 246 -12.90 44.94 -3.52
CA ALA A 246 -13.86 44.49 -4.52
C ALA A 246 -13.26 43.41 -5.44
N LYS A 247 -12.02 43.59 -5.91
CA LYS A 247 -11.30 42.57 -6.71
C LYS A 247 -11.10 41.26 -5.95
N GLN A 248 -10.75 41.33 -4.66
CA GLN A 248 -10.61 40.14 -3.83
C GLN A 248 -11.95 39.43 -3.61
N LEU A 249 -13.04 40.17 -3.37
CA LEU A 249 -14.38 39.59 -3.22
C LEU A 249 -14.85 38.87 -4.49
N ILE A 250 -14.57 39.43 -5.67
CA ILE A 250 -14.86 38.77 -6.96
C ILE A 250 -14.07 37.45 -7.05
N LYS A 251 -12.77 37.48 -6.78
CA LYS A 251 -11.92 36.28 -6.82
C LYS A 251 -12.37 35.19 -5.83
N VAL A 252 -12.84 35.58 -4.65
CA VAL A 252 -13.41 34.63 -3.67
C VAL A 252 -14.69 34.00 -4.20
N LYS A 253 -15.57 34.77 -4.85
CA LYS A 253 -16.80 34.24 -5.46
C LYS A 253 -16.50 33.27 -6.61
N GLU A 254 -15.54 33.58 -7.47
CA GLU A 254 -15.08 32.69 -8.54
C GLU A 254 -14.58 31.35 -7.96
N LEU A 255 -13.70 31.39 -6.96
CA LEU A 255 -13.18 30.20 -6.30
C LEU A 255 -14.24 29.39 -5.52
N GLN A 256 -15.35 30.00 -5.14
CA GLN A 256 -16.50 29.30 -4.53
C GLN A 256 -17.40 28.63 -5.58
N GLN A 257 -17.57 29.24 -6.74
CA GLN A 257 -18.33 28.66 -7.86
C GLN A 257 -17.59 27.49 -8.51
N ASP A 258 -16.26 27.55 -8.61
CA ASP A 258 -15.42 26.46 -9.12
C ASP A 258 -15.44 25.18 -8.24
N LYS A 259 -15.98 25.25 -7.01
CA LYS A 259 -16.20 24.08 -6.15
C LYS A 259 -17.54 23.39 -6.41
N HIS A 260 -18.44 23.98 -7.18
CA HIS A 260 -19.78 23.46 -7.43
C HIS A 260 -19.95 22.45 -8.59
N PRO A 261 -19.03 22.25 -9.56
CA PRO A 261 -19.24 21.26 -10.62
C PRO A 261 -18.87 19.82 -10.22
N LEU A 262 -18.24 19.58 -9.06
CA LEU A 262 -17.99 18.22 -8.57
C LEU A 262 -19.17 17.61 -7.80
N ALA A 263 -20.13 18.42 -7.35
CA ALA A 263 -21.32 17.92 -6.64
C ALA A 263 -22.39 17.38 -7.61
N SER A 264 -22.37 17.77 -8.89
CA SER A 264 -23.32 17.30 -9.92
C SER A 264 -22.84 16.08 -10.72
N LEU A 265 -21.73 15.45 -10.29
CA LEU A 265 -21.16 14.24 -10.91
C LEU A 265 -21.30 13.01 -9.98
N ILE A 266 -22.00 13.15 -8.85
CA ILE A 266 -22.20 12.08 -7.84
C ILE A 266 -23.70 11.74 -7.64
N GLU A 267 -24.62 12.41 -8.34
CA GLU A 267 -26.02 11.93 -8.49
C GLU A 267 -26.21 11.29 -9.88
#